data_AF-A0A5R2N470-F1
#
_entry.id   AF-A0A5R2N470-F1
#
_cell.length_a   1.000
_cell.length_b   1.000
_cell.length_c   1.000
_cell.angle_alpha   90.00
_cell.angle_beta   90.00
_cell.angle_gamma   90.00
#
_symmetry.space_group_name_H-M   'P 1'
#
loop_
_entity.id
_entity.type
_entity.pdbx_description
1 polymer ?
#
loop_
_entity_poly.entity_id
_entity_poly.type
_entity_poly.pdbx_seq_one_letter_code
_entity_poly.pdbx_strand_id
1 'polypeptide(L)'
;IKFTDSGGVLVSVARARTETSDRICFTIADTGPGLRDEDMERIFEEFEQADGTSTRTHGGAGLGLAISKRLVTAMGGTISVSSRLGQGSEFVFEIPAISATEPPQGRLNALAGRRAVILSKNTVEADAIARTIRANGGAAGIATTVAQAASFADGCDVLLVDAALEESDGKLLKR
;
A
#
# COMPACT_ATOMS: atom_id res chain seq x y z
N ILE A 1 10.60 1.74 3.84
CA ILE A 1 10.25 2.63 4.98
C ILE A 1 11.06 2.36 6.26
N LYS A 2 11.21 1.16 6.82
CA LYS A 2 12.34 0.85 7.75
C LYS A 2 13.21 -0.28 7.20
N PHE A 3 12.58 -1.23 6.51
CA PHE A 3 13.20 -2.41 5.91
C PHE A 3 13.06 -2.42 4.38
N THR A 4 12.49 -1.37 3.79
CA THR A 4 12.24 -1.28 2.33
C THR A 4 13.07 -0.13 1.81
N ASP A 5 14.25 -0.45 1.27
CA ASP A 5 15.22 0.53 0.75
C ASP A 5 14.87 1.01 -0.66
N SER A 6 14.18 0.16 -1.44
CA SER A 6 13.73 0.46 -2.80
C SER A 6 12.31 -0.06 -3.03
N GLY A 7 11.60 0.57 -3.98
CA GLY A 7 10.17 0.33 -4.21
C GLY A 7 9.29 1.14 -3.25
N GLY A 8 8.46 0.48 -2.44
CA GLY A 8 7.54 1.19 -1.55
C GLY A 8 6.75 0.32 -0.59
N VAL A 9 5.85 0.98 0.14
CA VAL A 9 4.85 0.36 1.02
C VAL A 9 3.47 0.82 0.58
N LEU A 10 2.58 -0.11 0.26
CA LEU A 10 1.18 0.15 -0.05
C LEU A 10 0.33 -0.21 1.17
N VAL A 11 -0.45 0.76 1.65
CA VAL A 11 -1.52 0.51 2.61
C VAL A 11 -2.84 0.55 1.87
N SER A 12 -3.62 -0.52 1.98
CA SER A 12 -4.95 -0.60 1.39
C SER A 12 -5.97 -1.06 2.43
N VAL A 13 -7.20 -0.61 2.24
CA VAL A 13 -8.33 -0.93 3.11
C VAL A 13 -9.48 -1.39 2.24
N ALA A 14 -10.04 -2.55 2.57
CA ALA A 14 -11.22 -3.09 1.93
C ALA A 14 -12.23 -3.53 2.98
N ARG A 15 -13.52 -3.48 2.64
CA ARG A 15 -14.56 -4.10 3.44
C ARG A 15 -14.77 -5.52 2.93
N ALA A 16 -14.50 -6.51 3.77
CA ALA A 16 -14.73 -7.91 3.49
C ALA A 16 -16.07 -8.32 4.12
N ARG A 17 -17.13 -8.34 3.31
CA ARG A 17 -18.48 -8.72 3.73
C ARG A 17 -18.87 -10.05 3.12
N THR A 18 -19.28 -10.99 3.96
CA THR A 18 -19.92 -12.26 3.60
C THR A 18 -21.35 -12.27 4.15
N GLU A 19 -22.10 -13.36 3.93
CA GLU A 19 -23.44 -13.52 4.51
C GLU A 19 -23.42 -13.54 6.05
N THR A 20 -22.31 -13.99 6.65
CA THR A 20 -22.19 -14.25 8.09
C THR A 20 -21.15 -13.37 8.80
N SER A 21 -20.40 -12.54 8.07
CA SER A 21 -19.30 -11.73 8.61
C SER A 21 -19.20 -10.39 7.89
N ASP A 22 -18.86 -9.34 8.62
CA ASP A 22 -18.57 -8.02 8.07
C ASP A 22 -17.31 -7.47 8.75
N ARG A 23 -16.21 -7.42 8.00
CA ARG A 23 -14.89 -7.06 8.49
C ARG A 23 -14.31 -5.91 7.67
N ILE A 24 -13.48 -5.09 8.32
CA ILE A 24 -12.58 -4.18 7.63
C ILE A 24 -11.21 -4.85 7.58
N CYS A 25 -10.71 -5.09 6.37
CA CYS A 25 -9.44 -5.71 6.09
C CYS A 25 -8.43 -4.63 5.70
N PHE A 26 -7.33 -4.59 6.43
CA PHE A 26 -6.19 -3.71 6.19
C PHE A 26 -5.04 -4.55 5.67
N THR A 27 -4.46 -4.12 4.57
CA THR A 27 -3.29 -4.78 3.96
C THR A 27 -2.15 -3.78 3.87
N ILE A 28 -1.00 -4.15 4.42
CA ILE A 28 0.25 -3.41 4.36
C ILE A 28 1.24 -4.27 3.58
N ALA A 29 1.45 -3.93 2.32
CA ALA A 29 2.36 -4.65 1.43
C ALA A 29 3.62 -3.81 1.19
N ASP A 30 4.79 -4.39 1.39
CA ASP A 30 6.07 -3.75 1.11
C ASP A 30 6.90 -4.55 0.10
N THR A 31 7.86 -3.89 -0.54
CA THR A 31 8.80 -4.49 -1.51
C THR A 31 10.20 -4.74 -0.93
N GLY A 32 10.30 -4.91 0.39
CA GLY A 32 11.54 -5.08 1.12
C GLY A 32 12.14 -6.49 0.98
N PRO A 33 13.04 -6.89 1.90
CA PRO A 33 13.77 -8.16 1.82
C PRO A 33 12.88 -9.38 2.04
N GLY A 34 11.66 -9.20 2.54
CA GLY A 34 10.78 -10.30 2.94
C GLY A 34 11.28 -11.05 4.18
N LEU A 35 10.62 -12.17 4.47
CA LEU A 35 10.83 -13.00 5.65
C LEU A 35 11.08 -14.46 5.24
N ARG A 36 11.76 -15.21 6.11
CA ARG A 36 11.79 -16.68 6.05
C ARG A 36 10.51 -17.25 6.64
N ASP A 37 10.13 -18.44 6.20
CA ASP A 37 8.94 -19.14 6.71
C ASP A 37 8.99 -19.33 8.23
N GLU A 38 10.17 -19.66 8.77
CA GLU A 38 10.40 -19.82 10.23
C GLU A 38 10.26 -18.51 11.04
N ASP A 39 10.34 -17.35 10.39
CA ASP A 39 10.25 -16.06 11.04
C ASP A 39 8.80 -15.53 11.09
N MET A 40 7.90 -16.00 10.21
CA MET A 40 6.56 -15.41 10.02
C MET A 40 5.70 -15.45 11.29
N GLU A 41 5.77 -16.53 12.06
CA GLU A 41 5.03 -16.63 13.33
C GLU A 41 5.79 -15.92 14.46
N ARG A 42 7.12 -16.08 14.50
CA ARG A 42 7.99 -15.59 15.58
C ARG A 42 8.02 -14.07 15.68
N ILE A 43 7.93 -13.34 14.56
CA ILE A 43 7.98 -11.86 14.57
C ILE A 43 6.84 -11.19 15.33
N PHE A 44 5.79 -11.93 15.70
CA PHE A 44 4.69 -11.41 16.52
C PHE A 44 4.91 -11.56 18.02
N GLU A 45 5.97 -12.24 18.45
CA GLU A 45 6.31 -12.40 19.86
C GLU A 45 7.16 -11.23 20.37
N GLU A 46 7.12 -10.99 21.68
CA GLU A 46 7.83 -9.87 22.30
C GLU A 46 9.35 -10.07 22.21
N PHE A 47 10.07 -9.01 21.86
CA PHE A 47 11.54 -9.00 21.71
C PHE A 47 12.09 -9.83 20.54
N GLU A 48 11.24 -10.41 19.70
CA GLU A 48 11.65 -11.17 18.53
C GLU A 48 11.95 -10.28 17.31
N GLN A 49 12.94 -10.71 16.52
CA GLN A 49 13.34 -10.09 15.26
C GLN A 49 13.64 -11.18 14.22
N ALA A 50 13.28 -10.91 12.95
CA ALA A 50 13.50 -11.84 11.84
C ALA A 50 15.00 -12.15 11.67
N ASP A 51 15.85 -11.13 11.80
CA ASP A 51 17.29 -11.29 11.89
C ASP A 51 17.63 -11.72 13.33
N GLY A 52 17.82 -13.02 13.58
CA GLY A 52 18.21 -13.56 14.90
C GLY A 52 19.57 -13.10 15.42
N THR A 53 20.14 -12.01 14.88
CA THR A 53 21.43 -11.44 15.22
C THR A 53 21.23 -10.05 15.85
N SER A 54 21.84 -9.83 17.01
CA SER A 54 21.91 -8.52 17.72
C SER A 54 22.65 -7.42 16.92
N THR A 55 23.02 -7.68 15.66
CA THR A 55 23.75 -6.75 14.80
C THR A 55 22.81 -5.72 14.18
N ARG A 56 22.93 -4.51 14.73
CA ARG A 56 22.12 -3.30 14.54
C ARG A 56 22.20 -2.70 13.13
N THR A 57 21.61 -3.33 12.12
CA THR A 57 21.35 -2.61 10.85
C THR A 57 20.05 -1.80 10.95
N HIS A 58 19.02 -2.35 11.61
CA HIS A 58 17.70 -1.72 11.75
C HIS A 58 17.17 -1.81 13.20
N GLY A 59 17.76 -1.04 14.12
CA GLY A 59 17.48 -1.11 15.57
C GLY A 59 16.01 -1.04 16.00
N GLY A 60 15.68 -1.60 17.16
CA GLY A 60 14.35 -1.59 17.78
C GLY A 60 14.23 -2.67 18.86
N ALA A 61 13.25 -2.56 19.77
CA ALA A 61 13.06 -3.53 20.85
C ALA A 61 12.30 -4.81 20.46
N GLY A 62 11.90 -4.97 19.18
CA GLY A 62 11.07 -6.11 18.74
C GLY A 62 9.62 -6.08 19.24
N LEU A 63 9.15 -4.96 19.80
CA LEU A 63 7.82 -4.90 20.42
C LEU A 63 6.68 -4.48 19.48
N GLY A 64 6.99 -3.91 18.31
CA GLY A 64 5.98 -3.26 17.46
C GLY A 64 4.88 -4.21 16.97
N LEU A 65 5.27 -5.40 16.46
CA LEU A 65 4.32 -6.39 15.96
C LEU A 65 3.57 -7.10 17.09
N ALA A 66 4.24 -7.37 18.21
CA ALA A 66 3.58 -7.91 19.41
C ALA A 66 2.49 -6.95 19.94
N ILE A 67 2.78 -5.64 20.03
CA ILE A 67 1.80 -4.62 20.38
C ILE A 67 0.66 -4.58 19.36
N SER A 68 0.97 -4.63 18.06
CA SER A 68 -0.03 -4.63 16.99
C SER A 68 -0.97 -5.84 17.10
N LYS A 69 -0.44 -7.05 17.34
CA LYS A 69 -1.24 -8.27 17.56
C LYS A 69 -2.14 -8.14 18.79
N ARG A 70 -1.63 -7.57 19.89
CA ARG A 70 -2.42 -7.34 21.12
C ARG A 70 -3.57 -6.36 20.85
N LEU A 71 -3.31 -5.26 20.14
CA LEU A 71 -4.34 -4.27 19.78
C LEU A 71 -5.40 -4.85 18.85
N VAL A 72 -4.99 -5.54 17.79
CA VAL A 72 -5.91 -6.18 16.83
C VAL A 72 -6.77 -7.24 17.53
N THR A 73 -6.18 -8.07 18.39
CA THR A 73 -6.91 -9.04 19.20
C THR A 73 -7.91 -8.37 20.14
N ALA A 74 -7.50 -7.28 20.81
CA ALA A 74 -8.38 -6.51 21.70
C ALA A 74 -9.56 -5.86 20.95
N MET A 75 -9.39 -5.57 19.66
CA MET A 75 -10.45 -5.11 18.76
C MET A 75 -11.33 -6.25 18.21
N GLY A 76 -11.13 -7.50 18.65
CA GLY A 76 -11.87 -8.67 18.15
C GLY A 76 -11.48 -9.09 16.73
N GLY A 77 -10.25 -8.74 16.34
CA GLY A 77 -9.68 -8.98 15.02
C GLY A 77 -8.59 -10.05 14.99
N THR A 78 -8.00 -10.22 13.81
CA THR A 78 -6.87 -11.13 13.56
C THR A 78 -5.80 -10.42 12.74
N ILE A 79 -4.53 -10.77 12.93
CA ILE A 79 -3.40 -10.29 12.13
C ILE A 79 -2.58 -11.47 11.65
N SER A 80 -2.10 -11.39 10.42
CA SER A 80 -1.27 -12.40 9.76
C SER A 80 -0.25 -11.73 8.84
N VAL A 81 0.74 -12.51 8.41
CA VAL A 81 1.74 -12.08 7.44
C VAL A 81 1.91 -13.17 6.39
N SER A 82 2.05 -12.76 5.13
CA SER A 82 2.53 -13.58 4.02
C SER A 82 3.78 -12.91 3.47
N SER A 83 4.84 -13.67 3.21
CA SER A 83 6.09 -13.06 2.73
C SER A 83 6.94 -14.07 1.98
N ARG A 84 7.86 -13.56 1.16
CA ARG A 84 8.89 -14.38 0.54
C ARG A 84 10.19 -13.59 0.46
N LEU A 85 11.29 -14.25 0.80
CA LEU A 85 12.62 -13.66 0.70
C LEU A 85 12.87 -13.03 -0.68
N GLY A 86 13.31 -11.77 -0.67
CA GLY A 86 13.57 -10.94 -1.84
C GLY A 86 12.34 -10.40 -2.57
N GLN A 87 11.12 -10.69 -2.11
CA GLN A 87 9.87 -10.25 -2.75
C GLN A 87 9.03 -9.32 -1.88
N GLY A 88 9.43 -9.11 -0.63
CA GLY A 88 8.71 -8.28 0.33
C GLY A 88 7.75 -9.06 1.22
N SER A 89 6.94 -8.32 1.96
CA SER A 89 6.00 -8.86 2.94
C SER A 89 4.63 -8.19 2.79
N GLU A 90 3.59 -8.96 3.07
CA GLU A 90 2.21 -8.51 3.15
C GLU A 90 1.66 -8.83 4.54
N PHE A 91 1.47 -7.78 5.34
CA PHE A 91 0.80 -7.87 6.63
C PHE A 91 -0.68 -7.57 6.44
N VAL A 92 -1.53 -8.49 6.89
CA VAL A 92 -2.98 -8.37 6.80
C VAL A 92 -3.54 -8.39 8.20
N PHE A 93 -4.35 -7.40 8.55
CA PHE A 93 -5.17 -7.48 9.75
C PHE A 93 -6.61 -7.11 9.47
N GLU A 94 -7.51 -7.79 10.17
CA GLU A 94 -8.95 -7.63 10.01
C GLU A 94 -9.59 -7.33 11.35
N ILE A 95 -10.54 -6.40 11.37
CA ILE A 95 -11.34 -6.05 12.56
C ILE A 95 -12.82 -6.10 12.23
N PRO A 96 -13.72 -6.36 13.21
CA PRO A 96 -15.16 -6.25 13.01
C PRO A 96 -15.54 -4.87 12.45
N ALA A 97 -16.32 -4.86 11.37
CA ALA A 97 -16.90 -3.62 10.87
C ALA A 97 -18.07 -3.21 11.78
N ILE A 98 -17.96 -2.04 12.40
CA ILE A 98 -19.06 -1.43 13.15
C ILE A 98 -19.76 -0.45 12.21
N SER A 99 -21.09 -0.50 12.19
CA SER A 99 -21.88 0.43 11.38
C SER A 99 -21.60 1.86 11.83
N ALA A 100 -21.28 2.73 10.88
CA ALA A 100 -21.16 4.15 11.15
C ALA A 100 -22.51 4.71 11.58
N THR A 101 -22.52 5.54 12.62
CA THR A 101 -23.70 6.25 13.11
C THR A 101 -24.01 7.50 12.28
N GLU A 102 -23.01 8.02 11.56
CA GLU A 102 -23.16 9.16 10.69
C GLU A 102 -23.25 8.73 9.22
N PRO A 103 -24.09 9.39 8.41
CA PRO A 103 -24.09 9.18 6.97
C PRO A 103 -22.72 9.55 6.40
N PRO A 104 -22.24 8.83 5.37
CA PRO A 104 -20.95 9.13 4.77
C PRO A 104 -20.90 10.58 4.30
N GLN A 105 -19.95 11.34 4.83
CA GLN A 105 -19.70 12.73 4.42
C GLN A 105 -18.76 12.73 3.21
N GLY A 106 -19.27 13.11 2.03
CA GLY A 106 -18.43 13.55 0.91
C GLY A 106 -18.61 12.83 -0.43
N ARG A 107 -18.28 13.57 -1.49
CA ARG A 107 -18.55 13.36 -2.92
C ARG A 107 -18.13 11.99 -3.46
N LEU A 108 -19.02 10.99 -3.38
CA LEU A 108 -18.92 9.81 -4.23
C LEU A 108 -18.80 10.26 -5.69
N ASN A 109 -17.87 9.65 -6.41
CA ASN A 109 -17.67 9.89 -7.84
C ASN A 109 -17.22 11.31 -8.22
N ALA A 110 -16.43 11.99 -7.38
CA ALA A 110 -15.89 13.32 -7.68
C ALA A 110 -15.10 13.42 -9.00
N LEU A 111 -14.58 12.28 -9.50
CA LEU A 111 -13.83 12.16 -10.75
C LEU A 111 -14.62 11.40 -11.84
N ALA A 112 -15.95 11.30 -11.72
CA ALA A 112 -16.79 10.63 -12.71
C ALA A 112 -16.51 11.12 -14.14
N GLY A 113 -16.30 10.17 -15.04
CA GLY A 113 -16.03 10.47 -16.46
C GLY A 113 -14.67 11.09 -16.74
N ARG A 114 -13.81 11.26 -15.72
CA ARG A 114 -12.44 11.75 -15.90
C ARG A 114 -11.47 10.59 -16.07
N ARG A 115 -10.48 10.77 -16.92
CA ARG A 115 -9.40 9.83 -17.17
C ARG A 115 -8.05 10.49 -16.88
N ALA A 116 -7.27 9.86 -16.02
CA ALA A 116 -5.90 10.27 -15.73
C ALA A 116 -4.90 9.22 -16.21
N VAL A 117 -3.70 9.69 -16.56
CA VAL A 117 -2.53 8.84 -16.80
C VAL A 117 -1.47 9.22 -15.77
N ILE A 118 -0.90 8.22 -15.10
CA ILE A 118 0.15 8.39 -14.11
C ILE A 118 1.44 7.89 -14.72
N LEU A 119 2.41 8.79 -14.86
CA LEU A 119 3.74 8.49 -15.36
C LEU A 119 4.72 8.48 -14.18
N SER A 120 5.13 7.28 -13.74
CA SER A 120 6.07 7.08 -12.62
C SER A 120 6.84 5.78 -12.77
N LYS A 121 8.10 5.77 -12.35
CA LYS A 121 8.90 4.53 -12.18
C LYS A 121 8.55 3.81 -10.88
N ASN A 122 7.99 4.52 -9.88
CA ASN A 122 7.56 3.92 -8.63
C ASN A 122 6.16 3.33 -8.79
N THR A 123 6.10 2.02 -9.05
CA THR A 123 4.85 1.31 -9.29
C THR A 123 3.94 1.26 -8.06
N VAL A 124 4.49 1.29 -6.84
CA VAL A 124 3.73 1.28 -5.60
C VAL A 124 2.96 2.59 -5.43
N GLU A 125 3.64 3.72 -5.63
CA GLU A 125 3.02 5.05 -5.61
C GLU A 125 1.98 5.19 -6.72
N ALA A 126 2.34 4.81 -7.94
CA ALA A 126 1.42 4.89 -9.08
C ALA A 126 0.15 4.06 -8.86
N ASP A 127 0.26 2.86 -8.27
CA ASP A 127 -0.90 2.03 -7.94
C ASP A 127 -1.77 2.68 -6.86
N ALA A 128 -1.17 3.27 -5.82
CA ALA A 128 -1.91 3.98 -4.77
C ALA A 128 -2.72 5.17 -5.34
N ILE A 129 -2.11 5.98 -6.21
CA ILE A 129 -2.78 7.09 -6.88
C ILE A 129 -3.89 6.57 -7.80
N ALA A 130 -3.62 5.53 -8.59
CA ALA A 130 -4.60 4.96 -9.51
C ALA A 130 -5.82 4.40 -8.77
N ARG A 131 -5.62 3.69 -7.66
CA ARG A 131 -6.70 3.19 -6.79
C ARG A 131 -7.54 4.33 -6.24
N THR A 132 -6.91 5.41 -5.80
CA THR A 132 -7.61 6.60 -5.29
C THR A 132 -8.48 7.24 -6.37
N ILE A 133 -7.95 7.39 -7.59
CA ILE A 133 -8.71 7.94 -8.72
C ILE A 133 -9.93 7.06 -9.05
N ARG A 134 -9.72 5.74 -9.12
CA ARG A 134 -10.78 4.76 -9.40
C ARG A 134 -11.85 4.72 -8.30
N ALA A 135 -11.45 4.78 -7.03
CA ALA A 135 -12.37 4.85 -5.90
C ALA A 135 -13.24 6.11 -5.91
N ASN A 136 -12.78 7.18 -6.56
CA ASN A 136 -13.52 8.42 -6.78
C ASN A 136 -14.22 8.48 -8.15
N GLY A 137 -14.41 7.34 -8.82
CA GLY A 137 -15.20 7.21 -10.05
C GLY A 137 -14.46 7.58 -11.35
N GLY A 138 -13.15 7.84 -11.29
CA GLY A 138 -12.32 8.12 -12.46
C GLY A 138 -11.70 6.88 -13.09
N ALA A 139 -11.19 7.01 -14.31
CA ALA A 139 -10.32 6.03 -14.95
C ALA A 139 -8.84 6.42 -14.75
N ALA A 140 -7.97 5.44 -14.54
CA ALA A 140 -6.54 5.66 -14.36
C ALA A 140 -5.73 4.63 -15.15
N GLY A 141 -4.80 5.11 -15.97
CA GLY A 141 -3.73 4.33 -16.59
C GLY A 141 -2.39 4.58 -15.87
N ILE A 142 -1.54 3.56 -15.81
CA ILE A 142 -0.18 3.68 -15.25
C ILE A 142 0.81 3.43 -16.39
N ALA A 143 1.81 4.30 -16.49
CA ALA A 143 2.91 4.22 -17.42
C ALA A 143 4.24 4.42 -16.67
N THR A 144 5.26 3.65 -17.03
CA THR A 144 6.62 3.81 -16.47
C THR A 144 7.56 4.56 -17.40
N THR A 145 7.11 4.82 -18.64
CA THR A 145 7.86 5.56 -19.65
C THR A 145 6.97 6.55 -20.40
N VAL A 146 7.59 7.59 -20.97
CA VAL A 146 6.89 8.59 -21.80
C VAL A 146 6.18 7.94 -22.99
N ALA A 147 6.80 6.92 -23.62
CA ALA A 147 6.20 6.21 -24.75
C ALA A 147 4.92 5.45 -24.36
N GLN A 148 4.89 4.83 -23.17
CA GLN A 148 3.67 4.21 -22.64
C GLN A 148 2.63 5.27 -22.26
N ALA A 149 3.04 6.40 -21.67
CA ALA A 149 2.10 7.47 -21.34
C ALA A 149 1.44 8.04 -22.62
N ALA A 150 2.21 8.17 -23.71
CA ALA A 150 1.72 8.63 -25.00
C ALA A 150 0.65 7.72 -25.62
N SER A 151 0.76 6.39 -25.46
CA SER A 151 -0.29 5.47 -25.94
C SER A 151 -1.60 5.59 -25.15
N PHE A 152 -1.55 6.15 -23.95
CA PHE A 152 -2.73 6.46 -23.14
C PHE A 152 -3.20 7.91 -23.25
N ALA A 153 -2.51 8.76 -24.01
CA ALA A 153 -2.79 10.19 -24.08
C ALA A 153 -4.14 10.50 -24.74
N ASP A 154 -4.58 9.66 -25.68
CA ASP A 154 -5.87 9.86 -26.35
C ASP A 154 -7.04 9.68 -25.38
N GLY A 155 -7.86 10.73 -25.25
CA GLY A 155 -8.96 10.80 -24.30
C GLY A 155 -8.56 10.94 -22.82
N CYS A 156 -7.31 11.31 -22.52
CA CYS A 156 -6.85 11.63 -21.17
C CYS A 156 -7.18 13.08 -20.80
N ASP A 157 -7.77 13.32 -19.63
CA ASP A 157 -8.03 14.67 -19.10
C ASP A 157 -6.79 15.26 -18.40
N VAL A 158 -6.01 14.41 -17.72
CA VAL A 158 -4.90 14.83 -16.86
C VAL A 158 -3.74 13.82 -16.92
N LEU A 159 -2.53 14.32 -17.17
CA LEU A 159 -1.30 13.57 -16.98
C LEU A 159 -0.67 13.96 -15.63
N LEU A 160 -0.52 12.98 -14.74
CA LEU A 160 0.25 13.09 -13.50
C LEU A 160 1.65 12.57 -13.76
N VAL A 161 2.65 13.40 -13.53
CA VAL A 161 4.06 13.06 -13.79
C VAL A 161 4.81 13.07 -12.47
N ASP A 162 5.48 11.96 -12.18
CA ASP A 162 6.39 11.83 -11.06
C ASP A 162 7.60 12.74 -11.27
N ALA A 163 7.84 13.64 -10.32
CA ALA A 163 8.97 14.56 -10.35
C ALA A 163 10.32 13.84 -10.36
N ALA A 164 10.41 12.59 -9.87
CA ALA A 164 11.62 11.78 -9.93
C ALA A 164 12.01 11.38 -11.37
N LEU A 165 11.11 11.56 -12.33
CA LEU A 165 11.40 11.39 -13.76
C LEU A 165 12.00 12.64 -14.41
N GLU A 166 11.91 13.81 -13.76
CA GLU A 166 12.58 14.99 -14.28
C GLU A 166 14.09 14.81 -14.20
N GLU A 167 14.75 14.98 -15.34
CA GLU A 167 16.17 15.31 -15.34
C GLU A 167 16.32 16.79 -14.97
N SER A 168 17.49 17.16 -14.44
CA SER A 168 17.80 18.51 -13.93
C SER A 168 17.68 19.66 -14.97
N ASP A 169 17.22 19.37 -16.19
CA ASP A 169 16.96 20.34 -17.26
C ASP A 169 15.51 20.84 -17.35
N GLY A 170 14.60 20.26 -16.55
CA GLY A 170 13.20 20.66 -16.44
C GLY A 170 12.44 20.59 -17.77
N LYS A 171 12.84 19.69 -18.69
CA LYS A 171 12.18 19.54 -20.00
C LYS A 171 10.93 18.68 -19.94
N LEU A 172 10.82 17.78 -18.96
CA LEU A 172 9.75 16.79 -18.93
C LEU A 172 8.38 17.43 -18.60
N LEU A 173 8.37 18.54 -17.86
CA LEU A 173 7.15 19.31 -17.53
C LEU A 173 6.92 20.56 -18.41
N LYS A 174 7.76 20.82 -19.43
CA LYS A 174 7.57 22.00 -20.30
C LYS A 174 6.43 21.76 -21.29
N ARG A 175 5.39 22.60 -21.16
CA ARG A 175 4.24 22.72 -22.06
C ARG A 175 4.62 23.06 -23.49
#